data_AF-A0A8K0C6Z9-F1
#
_entry.id   AF-A0A8K0C6Z9-F1
#
_cell.length_a   1.000
_cell.length_b   1.000
_cell.length_c   1.000
_cell.angle_alpha   90.00
_cell.angle_beta   90.00
_cell.angle_gamma   90.00
#
_symmetry.space_group_name_H-M   'P 1'
#
loop_
_entity.id
_entity.type
_entity.pdbx_description
1 polymer ?
#
loop_
_entity_poly.entity_id
_entity_poly.type
_entity_poly.pdbx_seq_one_letter_code
_entity_poly.pdbx_strand_id
1 'polypeptide(L)' 'VNKLVINYIVEEMRPICTVKKPAFVKLMEGLSGKKPCDRKTLRSKLEAAKSTVTGYMKEELAKTKYVCTTADIW' A
#
# COMPACT_ATOMS: atom_id res chain seq x y z
N VAL A 1 8.43 11.98 -1.52
CA VAL A 1 9.07 10.69 -1.13
C VAL A 1 8.07 9.70 -0.55
N ASN A 2 7.47 9.91 0.62
CA ASN A 2 6.61 8.90 1.25
C ASN A 2 5.42 8.42 0.39
N LYS A 3 4.71 9.31 -0.30
CA LYS A 3 3.62 8.94 -1.22
C LYS A 3 4.13 8.07 -2.38
N LEU A 4 5.25 8.45 -3.00
CA LEU A 4 5.88 7.68 -4.08
C LEU A 4 6.33 6.30 -3.62
N VAL A 5 6.87 6.19 -2.40
CA VAL A 5 7.24 4.90 -1.79
C VAL A 5 5.98 4.06 -1.56
N ILE A 6 4.90 4.63 -1.03
CA ILE A 6 3.63 3.91 -0.84
C ILE A 6 3.11 3.39 -2.19
N ASN A 7 3.04 4.26 -3.20
CA ASN A 7 2.60 3.91 -4.54
C ASN A 7 3.41 2.75 -5.10
N TYR A 8 4.75 2.85 -5.10
CA TYR A 8 5.62 1.77 -5.53
C TYR A 8 5.36 0.47 -4.77
N ILE A 9 5.20 0.52 -3.44
CA ILE A 9 4.94 -0.68 -2.64
C ILE A 9 3.60 -1.33 -3.02
N VAL A 10 2.56 -0.54 -3.27
CA VAL A 10 1.21 -1.03 -3.61
C VAL A 10 1.14 -1.51 -5.07
N GLU A 11 1.56 -0.68 -6.01
CA GLU A 11 1.50 -0.93 -7.46
C GLU A 11 2.34 -2.14 -7.85
N GLU A 12 3.52 -2.31 -7.25
CA GLU A 12 4.43 -3.42 -7.52
C GLU A 12 4.28 -4.59 -6.53
N MET A 13 3.23 -4.57 -5.69
CA MET A 13 2.92 -5.62 -4.69
C MET A 13 4.14 -6.01 -3.84
N ARG A 14 4.97 -5.02 -3.48
CA ARG A 14 6.21 -5.28 -2.74
C ARG A 14 5.93 -5.52 -1.26
N PRO A 15 6.73 -6.37 -0.59
CA PRO A 15 6.63 -6.50 0.86
C PRO A 15 6.87 -5.16 1.57
N ILE A 16 6.11 -4.87 2.63
CA ILE A 16 6.28 -3.65 3.45
C ILE A 16 7.71 -3.57 4.03
N CYS A 17 8.39 -4.71 4.24
CA CYS A 17 9.78 -4.73 4.70
C CYS A 17 10.78 -4.14 3.68
N THR A 18 10.37 -3.87 2.44
CA THR A 18 11.21 -3.26 1.39
C THR A 18 11.83 -1.94 1.83
N VAL A 19 11.12 -1.11 2.61
CA VAL A 19 11.66 0.16 3.12
C VAL A 19 12.81 0.01 4.12
N LYS A 20 13.05 -1.21 4.62
CA LYS A 20 14.20 -1.54 5.49
C LYS A 20 15.37 -2.15 4.72
N LYS A 21 15.19 -2.56 3.48
CA LYS A 21 16.25 -3.21 2.71
C LYS A 21 17.37 -2.20 2.44
N PRO A 22 18.64 -2.48 2.79
CA PRO A 22 19.73 -1.52 2.64
C PRO A 22 19.88 -0.95 1.23
N ALA A 23 19.73 -1.80 0.21
CA ALA A 23 19.78 -1.35 -1.19
C ALA A 23 18.67 -0.34 -1.53
N PHE A 24 17.46 -0.55 -1.02
CA PHE A 24 16.34 0.36 -1.23
C PHE A 24 16.56 1.69 -0.48
N VAL A 25 17.07 1.64 0.74
CA VAL A 25 17.40 2.86 1.51
C VAL A 25 18.46 3.68 0.77
N LYS A 26 19.56 3.06 0.35
CA LYS A 26 20.62 3.72 -0.43
C LYS A 26 20.10 4.33 -1.72
N LEU A 27 19.24 3.61 -2.45
CA LEU A 27 18.59 4.12 -3.65
C LEU A 27 17.75 5.36 -3.36
N MET A 28 16.90 5.31 -2.34
CA MET A 28 16.04 6.44 -1.98
C MET A 28 16.83 7.65 -1.47
N GLU A 29 17.89 7.42 -0.71
CA GLU A 29 18.83 8.46 -0.28
C GLU A 29 19.53 9.10 -1.49
N GLY A 30 20.03 8.29 -2.43
CA GLY A 30 20.70 8.79 -3.63
C GLY A 30 19.77 9.58 -4.56
N LEU A 31 18.52 9.15 -4.71
CA LEU A 31 17.54 9.81 -5.60
C LEU A 31 16.87 11.03 -4.98
N SER A 32 16.65 11.05 -3.67
CA SER A 32 15.81 12.06 -3.01
C SER A 32 16.47 12.83 -1.88
N GLY A 33 17.70 12.49 -1.51
CA GLY A 33 18.41 13.05 -0.35
C GLY A 33 17.76 12.70 0.99
N LYS A 34 16.76 11.80 1.01
CA LYS A 34 15.95 11.46 2.18
C LYS A 34 15.81 9.96 2.33
N LYS A 35 15.86 9.49 3.57
CA LYS A 35 15.50 8.12 3.92
C LYS A 35 14.02 7.87 3.67
N PRO A 36 13.62 6.67 3.22
CA PRO A 36 12.22 6.28 3.20
C PRO A 36 11.67 6.27 4.64
N CYS A 37 10.35 6.45 4.79
CA CYS A 37 9.72 6.30 6.10
C CYS A 37 9.95 4.88 6.66
N ASP A 38 9.95 4.77 7.99
CA ASP A 38 10.04 3.47 8.62
C ASP A 38 8.83 2.57 8.30
N ARG A 39 9.01 1.28 8.55
CA ARG A 39 7.99 0.25 8.30
C ARG A 39 6.68 0.49 9.07
N LYS A 40 6.74 1.02 10.29
CA LYS A 40 5.55 1.22 11.14
C LYS A 40 4.70 2.36 10.60
N THR A 41 5.35 3.45 10.22
CA THR A 41 4.78 4.61 9.56
C THR A 41 4.19 4.24 8.21
N LEU A 42 4.90 3.44 7.42
CA LEU A 42 4.39 2.93 6.15
C LEU A 42 3.12 2.10 6.36
N ARG A 43 3.13 1.17 7.32
CA ARG A 43 1.96 0.35 7.66
C ARG A 43 0.77 1.21 8.08
N SER A 44 0.97 2.18 8.96
CA SER A 44 -0.10 3.08 9.42
C SER A 44 -0.72 3.85 8.26
N LYS A 45 0.09 4.34 7.31
CA LYS A 45 -0.41 5.03 6.12
C LYS A 45 -1.15 4.10 5.16
N LEU A 46 -0.69 2.86 5.02
CA LEU A 46 -1.39 1.84 4.23
C LEU A 46 -2.76 1.49 4.83
N GLU A 47 -2.87 1.32 6.15
CA GLU A 47 -4.16 1.06 6.81
C GLU A 47 -5.13 2.23 6.64
N ALA A 48 -4.64 3.47 6.75
CA ALA A 48 -5.47 4.66 6.49
C ALA A 48 -5.99 4.68 5.05
N ALA A 49 -5.11 4.45 4.06
CA ALA A 49 -5.50 4.40 2.65
C ALA A 49 -6.47 3.25 2.37
N LYS A 50 -6.23 2.07 2.96
CA LYS A 50 -7.12 0.90 2.87
C LYS A 50 -8.51 1.23 3.41
N SER A 51 -8.60 1.93 4.55
CA SER A 51 -9.88 2.33 5.14
C SER A 51 -10.69 3.19 4.17
N THR A 52 -10.05 4.18 3.54
CA THR A 52 -10.69 5.03 2.52
C THR A 52 -11.20 4.21 1.33
N VAL A 53 -10.36 3.34 0.76
CA VAL A 53 -10.75 2.51 -0.40
C VAL A 53 -11.86 1.51 -0.02
N THR A 54 -11.81 0.96 1.19
CA THR A 54 -12.85 0.04 1.68
C THR A 54 -14.18 0.77 1.84
N GLY A 55 -14.19 2.00 2.34
CA GLY A 55 -15.38 2.84 2.42
C GLY A 55 -16.00 3.07 1.05
N TYR A 56 -15.19 3.53 0.09
CA TYR A 56 -15.62 3.73 -1.29
C TYR A 56 -16.18 2.43 -1.93
N MET A 57 -15.49 1.30 -1.78
CA MET A 57 -15.98 0.04 -2.32
C MET A 57 -17.29 -0.44 -1.68
N LYS A 58 -17.50 -0.20 -0.38
CA LYS A 58 -18.77 -0.50 0.28
C LYS A 58 -19.92 0.32 -0.32
N GLU A 59 -19.69 1.61 -0.59
CA GLU A 59 -20.69 2.48 -1.22
C GLU A 59 -21.05 2.02 -2.63
N GLU A 60 -20.06 1.61 -3.43
CA GLU A 60 -20.29 1.09 -4.79
C GLU A 60 -21.00 -0.28 -4.76
N LEU A 61 -20.59 -1.17 -3.85
CA LEU A 61 -21.26 -2.46 -3.68
C LEU A 61 -22.71 -2.31 -3.23
N ALA A 62 -23.03 -1.33 -2.38
CA ALA A 62 -24.41 -1.07 -1.94
C ALA A 62 -25.35 -0.66 -3.09
N LYS A 63 -24.80 -0.11 -4.18
CA LYS A 63 -25.56 0.27 -5.38
C LYS A 63 -25.74 -0.90 -6.37
N THR A 64 -25.05 -2.00 -6.14
CA THR A 64 -25.00 -3.12 -7.08
C THR A 64 -26.16 -4.09 -6.85
N LYS A 65 -26.91 -4.41 -7.91
CA LYS A 65 -28.09 -5.30 -7.83
C LYS A 65 -27.74 -6.79 -7.72
N TYR A 66 -26.62 -7.20 -8.32
CA TYR A 66 -26.19 -8.59 -8.38
C TYR A 66 -24.71 -8.69 -8.07
N VAL A 67 -24.36 -9.62 -7.19
CA VAL A 67 -22.96 -9.93 -6.85
C VAL A 67 -22.75 -11.44 -7.01
N CYS A 68 -21.58 -11.83 -7.49
CA CYS A 68 -21.11 -13.20 -7.42
C CYS A 68 -19.86 -13.24 -6.54
N THR A 69 -19.76 -14.25 -5.69
CA THR A 69 -18.57 -14.52 -4.89
C THR A 69 -18.04 -15.89 -5.28
N THR A 70 -16.72 -16.00 -5.40
CA THR A 70 -16.07 -17.31 -5.54
C THR A 70 -15.55 -17.71 -4.17
N ALA A 71 -15.89 -18.91 -3.71
CA ALA A 71 -15.28 -19.50 -2.53
C ALA A 71 -14.02 -20.24 -2.99
N ASP A 72 -12.86 -19.70 -2.63
CA ASP A 72 -11.58 -20.36 -2.83
C ASP A 72 -11.28 -21.22 -1.58
N ILE A 73 -11.19 -22.54 -1.77
CA ILE A 73 -10.94 -23.51 -0.69
C ILE A 73 -9.67 -24.26 -1.06
N TRP A 74 -8.61 -24.06 -0.27
CA TRP A 74 -7.32 -24.72 -0.39
C TRP A 74 -6.91 -25.39 0.93
#